data_AF-A0A8C8RQM0-F1
#
_entry.id   AF-A0A8C8RQM0-F1
#
_cell.length_a   1.000
_cell.length_b   1.000
_cell.length_c   1.000
_cell.angle_alpha   90.00
_cell.angle_beta   90.00
_cell.angle_gamma   90.00
#
_symmetry.space_group_name_H-M   'P 1'
#
loop_
_entity.id
_entity.type
_entity.pdbx_description
1 polymer ?
#
loop_
_entity_poly.entity_id
_entity_poly.type
_entity_poly.pdbx_seq_one_letter_code
_entity_poly.pdbx_strand_id
1 'polypeptide(L)'
;MIRNPDLSSFVCCAVCSKIVPPPPTPATFERIREYKPYKTRYYTHRDILEYYANRFLTNCIQAEVEKEDAVEQALDQATDEHNNFLEDLKKKHEKEIKEAVIKTKTEMQKYLENELKRESKAAEQRMAHKLQRVLMECALEKMQAVADARKQERQIASQAMAKKYTEQLLEAGILANEIHQKNVDKLTKEKHYEMSIAMNITQKENQQEAEKLLKEAEITHQAKYGEVMTSMRQTEAQVQILTQQLESMTAWKDNLETEIEETRQSFQSYIDITFPKLTSGQADFILPFRKRLENRDTKKEATDNPENVQLRINSS
;
A
#
# COMPACT_ATOMS: atom_id res chain seq x y z
N MET A 1 -138.29 -41.25 -69.29
CA MET A 1 -138.76 -42.15 -68.21
C MET A 1 -140.13 -42.69 -68.56
N ILE A 2 -140.20 -43.98 -68.91
CA ILE A 2 -141.44 -44.73 -69.04
C ILE A 2 -141.94 -44.95 -67.59
N ARG A 3 -143.10 -44.36 -67.23
CA ARG A 3 -143.70 -44.53 -65.90
C ARG A 3 -144.73 -45.65 -65.97
N ASN A 4 -144.28 -46.89 -65.82
CA ASN A 4 -145.15 -48.04 -65.63
C ASN A 4 -144.79 -48.71 -64.29
N PRO A 5 -145.72 -48.79 -63.31
CA PRO A 5 -145.44 -49.33 -61.98
C PRO A 5 -145.27 -50.85 -61.93
N ASP A 6 -145.61 -51.58 -63.01
CA ASP A 6 -145.38 -53.02 -63.11
C ASP A 6 -144.13 -53.32 -63.97
N LEU A 7 -142.97 -53.38 -63.29
CA LEU A 7 -141.64 -53.56 -63.89
C LEU A 7 -141.36 -55.00 -64.37
N SER A 8 -142.30 -55.92 -64.14
CA SER A 8 -142.16 -57.36 -64.39
C SER A 8 -142.83 -57.87 -65.67
N SER A 9 -143.73 -57.09 -66.28
CA SER A 9 -144.71 -57.62 -67.25
C SER A 9 -144.60 -57.05 -68.68
N PHE A 10 -143.49 -56.40 -69.04
CA PHE A 10 -143.29 -55.88 -70.40
C PHE A 10 -141.92 -56.24 -71.00
N VAL A 11 -141.92 -56.51 -72.30
CA VAL A 11 -140.71 -56.73 -73.10
C VAL A 11 -140.54 -55.52 -74.02
N CYS A 12 -139.37 -54.90 -73.98
CA CYS A 12 -139.02 -53.74 -74.80
C CYS A 12 -138.06 -54.18 -75.92
N CYS A 13 -138.34 -53.79 -77.17
CA CYS A 13 -137.42 -54.07 -78.28
C CYS A 13 -136.19 -53.16 -78.18
N ALA A 14 -134.99 -53.75 -78.06
CA ALA A 14 -133.74 -53.00 -77.90
C ALA A 14 -133.37 -52.10 -79.10
N VAL A 15 -133.95 -52.31 -80.27
CA VAL A 15 -133.68 -51.50 -81.47
C VAL A 15 -134.56 -50.24 -81.52
N CYS A 16 -135.84 -50.35 -81.13
CA CYS A 16 -136.81 -49.26 -81.28
C CYS A 16 -137.38 -48.71 -79.97
N SER A 17 -136.96 -49.25 -78.81
CA SER A 17 -137.35 -48.80 -77.47
C SER A 17 -138.87 -48.68 -77.24
N LYS A 18 -139.68 -49.40 -78.03
CA LYS A 18 -141.14 -49.46 -77.93
C LYS A 18 -141.58 -50.75 -77.25
N ILE A 19 -142.59 -50.64 -76.40
CA ILE A 19 -143.26 -51.75 -75.71
C ILE A 19 -144.10 -52.52 -76.74
N VAL A 20 -143.97 -53.85 -76.78
CA VAL A 20 -144.73 -54.72 -77.70
C VAL A 20 -145.96 -55.30 -76.96
N PRO A 21 -147.21 -54.91 -77.31
CA PRO A 21 -148.42 -55.55 -76.79
C PRO A 21 -148.86 -56.74 -77.67
N PRO A 22 -149.54 -57.77 -77.13
CA PRO A 22 -149.94 -57.93 -75.72
C PRO A 22 -148.78 -58.41 -74.81
N PRO A 23 -148.84 -58.14 -73.48
CA PRO A 23 -147.82 -58.60 -72.54
C PRO A 23 -147.72 -60.15 -72.57
N PRO A 24 -146.51 -60.71 -72.73
CA PRO A 24 -146.34 -62.16 -72.80
C PRO A 24 -146.68 -62.83 -71.46
N THR A 25 -147.37 -63.98 -71.55
CA THR A 25 -147.74 -64.80 -70.38
C THR A 25 -146.50 -65.30 -69.62
N PRO A 26 -146.58 -65.57 -68.29
CA PRO A 26 -145.42 -65.96 -67.47
C PRO A 26 -144.61 -67.14 -68.06
N ALA A 27 -145.28 -68.14 -68.61
CA ALA A 27 -144.64 -69.27 -69.30
C ALA A 27 -143.89 -68.87 -70.58
N THR A 28 -144.39 -67.86 -71.30
CA THR A 28 -143.71 -67.27 -72.47
C THR A 28 -142.51 -66.42 -72.02
N PHE A 29 -142.60 -65.78 -70.84
CA PHE A 29 -141.55 -64.98 -70.25
C PHE A 29 -140.33 -65.82 -69.84
N GLU A 30 -140.54 -67.01 -69.26
CA GLU A 30 -139.45 -67.93 -68.96
C GLU A 30 -138.80 -68.51 -70.22
N ARG A 31 -139.59 -68.84 -71.25
CA ARG A 31 -139.06 -69.24 -72.56
C ARG A 31 -138.19 -68.17 -73.21
N ILE A 32 -138.52 -66.88 -73.07
CA ILE A 32 -137.69 -65.77 -73.59
C ILE A 32 -136.40 -65.59 -72.76
N ARG A 33 -136.41 -65.93 -71.46
CA ARG A 33 -135.18 -65.97 -70.63
C ARG A 33 -134.27 -67.14 -70.96
N GLU A 34 -134.83 -68.30 -71.28
CA GLU A 34 -134.07 -69.50 -71.67
C GLU A 34 -133.61 -69.46 -73.14
N TYR A 35 -134.41 -68.91 -74.05
CA TYR A 35 -134.09 -68.80 -75.47
C TYR A 35 -133.24 -67.54 -75.73
N LYS A 36 -131.92 -67.71 -75.84
CA LYS A 36 -130.96 -66.65 -76.22
C LYS A 36 -130.73 -66.61 -77.75
N PRO A 37 -131.46 -65.81 -78.55
CA PRO A 37 -131.08 -65.57 -79.93
C PRO A 37 -129.87 -64.63 -80.00
N TYR A 38 -128.92 -64.97 -80.87
CA TYR A 38 -127.59 -64.36 -80.97
C TYR A 38 -127.52 -62.91 -81.50
N LYS A 39 -128.65 -62.22 -81.78
CA LYS A 39 -128.62 -60.87 -82.40
C LYS A 39 -129.64 -59.83 -81.89
N THR A 40 -130.49 -60.13 -80.91
CA THR A 40 -131.38 -59.13 -80.27
C THR A 40 -131.51 -59.43 -78.78
N ARG A 41 -130.69 -58.76 -77.94
CA ARG A 41 -130.83 -58.86 -76.49
C ARG A 41 -132.06 -58.07 -76.05
N TYR A 42 -133.09 -58.77 -75.59
CA TYR A 42 -134.18 -58.15 -74.83
C TYR A 42 -133.64 -57.91 -73.42
N TYR A 43 -133.30 -56.66 -73.09
CA TYR A 43 -132.91 -56.28 -71.74
C TYR A 43 -134.16 -55.94 -70.94
N THR A 44 -134.32 -56.56 -69.78
CA THR A 44 -135.30 -56.07 -68.81
C THR A 44 -134.79 -54.76 -68.20
N HIS A 45 -135.69 -53.90 -67.71
CA HIS A 45 -135.27 -52.66 -67.03
C HIS A 45 -134.32 -52.94 -65.85
N ARG A 46 -134.39 -54.14 -65.25
CA ARG A 46 -133.49 -54.61 -64.20
C ARG A 46 -132.05 -54.81 -64.73
N ASP A 47 -131.89 -55.42 -65.89
CA ASP A 47 -130.56 -55.63 -66.51
C ASP A 47 -129.88 -54.30 -66.89
N ILE A 48 -130.68 -53.31 -67.29
CA ILE A 48 -130.20 -51.95 -67.59
C ILE A 48 -129.73 -51.26 -66.29
N LEU A 49 -130.53 -51.34 -65.22
CA LEU A 49 -130.15 -50.78 -63.92
C LEU A 49 -128.89 -51.44 -63.35
N GLU A 50 -128.74 -52.76 -63.50
CA GLU A 50 -127.58 -53.51 -63.02
C GLU A 50 -126.30 -53.19 -63.80
N TYR A 51 -126.39 -52.96 -65.13
CA TYR A 51 -125.26 -52.50 -65.94
C TYR A 51 -124.77 -51.10 -65.51
N TYR A 52 -125.69 -50.16 -65.30
CA TYR A 52 -125.33 -48.82 -64.84
C TYR A 52 -124.86 -48.81 -63.38
N ALA A 53 -125.43 -49.64 -62.51
CA ALA A 53 -124.98 -49.80 -61.12
C ALA A 53 -123.56 -50.38 -61.05
N ASN A 54 -123.26 -51.42 -61.84
CA ASN A 54 -121.90 -51.98 -61.92
C ASN A 54 -120.92 -50.97 -62.49
N ARG A 55 -121.26 -50.24 -63.56
CA ARG A 55 -120.37 -49.21 -64.12
C ARG A 55 -120.18 -48.01 -63.19
N PHE A 56 -121.20 -47.62 -62.45
CA PHE A 56 -121.09 -46.60 -61.40
C PHE A 56 -120.19 -47.08 -60.26
N LEU A 57 -120.36 -48.33 -59.81
CA LEU A 57 -119.50 -48.93 -58.78
C LEU A 57 -118.04 -49.03 -59.25
N THR A 58 -117.79 -49.48 -60.48
CA THR A 58 -116.43 -49.54 -61.04
C THR A 58 -115.80 -48.14 -61.15
N ASN A 59 -116.56 -47.14 -61.58
CA ASN A 59 -116.07 -45.75 -61.64
C ASN A 59 -115.83 -45.17 -60.24
N CYS A 60 -116.65 -45.49 -59.24
CA CYS A 60 -116.46 -45.08 -57.86
C CYS A 60 -115.18 -45.70 -57.28
N ILE A 61 -114.97 -47.00 -57.50
CA ILE A 61 -113.74 -47.70 -57.06
C ILE A 61 -112.52 -47.09 -57.74
N GLN A 62 -112.56 -46.84 -59.05
CA GLN A 62 -111.44 -46.22 -59.78
C GLN A 62 -111.13 -44.81 -59.26
N ALA A 63 -112.18 -44.00 -58.99
CA ALA A 63 -112.01 -42.66 -58.43
C ALA A 63 -111.55 -42.65 -56.96
N GLU A 64 -111.83 -43.72 -56.21
CA GLU A 64 -111.36 -43.90 -54.83
C GLU A 64 -109.88 -44.30 -54.83
N VAL A 65 -109.47 -45.22 -55.70
CA VAL A 65 -108.06 -45.57 -55.93
C VAL A 65 -107.25 -44.36 -56.42
N GLU A 66 -107.75 -43.59 -57.39
CA GLU A 66 -107.06 -42.39 -57.87
C GLU A 66 -106.94 -41.30 -56.78
N LYS A 67 -107.90 -41.23 -55.86
CA LYS A 67 -107.82 -40.34 -54.70
C LYS A 67 -106.81 -40.84 -53.68
N GLU A 68 -106.81 -42.13 -53.38
CA GLU A 68 -105.83 -42.75 -52.49
C GLU A 68 -104.41 -42.57 -53.05
N ASP A 69 -104.19 -42.85 -54.33
CA ASP A 69 -102.90 -42.60 -55.02
C ASP A 69 -102.49 -41.12 -54.97
N ALA A 70 -103.44 -40.19 -55.19
CA ALA A 70 -103.15 -38.75 -55.11
C ALA A 70 -102.83 -38.30 -53.68
N VAL A 71 -103.47 -38.89 -52.67
CA VAL A 71 -103.18 -38.63 -51.25
C VAL A 71 -101.83 -39.22 -50.87
N GLU A 72 -101.52 -40.44 -51.30
CA GLU A 72 -100.23 -41.09 -51.06
C GLU A 72 -99.09 -40.28 -51.71
N GLN A 73 -99.25 -39.88 -52.98
CA GLN A 73 -98.28 -39.00 -53.65
C GLN A 73 -98.11 -37.64 -52.94
N ALA A 74 -99.18 -37.04 -52.44
CA ALA A 74 -99.10 -35.79 -51.69
C ALA A 74 -98.40 -35.97 -50.33
N LEU A 75 -98.61 -37.11 -49.67
CA LEU A 75 -97.92 -37.45 -48.41
C LEU A 75 -96.44 -37.73 -48.64
N ASP A 76 -96.11 -38.48 -49.68
CA ASP A 76 -94.72 -38.76 -50.07
C ASP A 76 -94.00 -37.47 -50.44
N GLN A 77 -94.62 -36.63 -51.28
CA GLN A 77 -94.06 -35.34 -51.65
C GLN A 77 -93.88 -34.42 -50.44
N ALA A 78 -94.87 -34.35 -49.54
CA ALA A 78 -94.75 -33.55 -48.32
C ALA A 78 -93.64 -34.09 -47.39
N THR A 79 -93.46 -35.41 -47.34
CA THR A 79 -92.39 -36.06 -46.57
C THR A 79 -91.01 -35.78 -47.17
N ASP A 80 -90.88 -35.85 -48.50
CA ASP A 80 -89.65 -35.53 -49.22
C ASP A 80 -89.29 -34.04 -49.08
N GLU A 81 -90.26 -33.14 -49.23
CA GLU A 81 -90.06 -31.70 -49.01
C GLU A 81 -89.64 -31.41 -47.56
N HIS A 82 -90.26 -32.06 -46.59
CA HIS A 82 -89.89 -31.94 -45.18
C HIS A 82 -88.46 -32.45 -44.92
N ASN A 83 -88.11 -33.62 -45.45
CA ASN A 83 -86.78 -34.21 -45.31
C ASN A 83 -85.70 -33.33 -45.95
N ASN A 84 -85.95 -32.80 -47.15
CA ASN A 84 -85.06 -31.85 -47.84
C ASN A 84 -84.86 -30.59 -46.99
N PHE A 85 -85.95 -30.04 -46.43
CA PHE A 85 -85.87 -28.88 -45.53
C PHE A 85 -85.05 -29.18 -44.27
N LEU A 86 -85.25 -30.36 -43.65
CA LEU A 86 -84.48 -30.78 -42.48
C LEU A 86 -82.99 -30.94 -42.82
N GLU A 87 -82.66 -31.49 -43.98
CA GLU A 87 -81.27 -31.66 -44.41
C GLU A 87 -80.59 -30.31 -44.66
N ASP A 88 -81.29 -29.38 -45.33
CA ASP A 88 -80.81 -28.01 -45.53
C ASP A 88 -80.63 -27.26 -44.21
N LEU A 89 -81.56 -27.40 -43.28
CA LEU A 89 -81.48 -26.82 -41.95
C LEU A 89 -80.28 -27.38 -41.17
N LYS A 90 -80.07 -28.70 -41.23
CA LYS A 90 -78.91 -29.36 -40.61
C LYS A 90 -77.59 -28.85 -41.20
N LYS A 91 -77.49 -28.71 -42.52
CA LYS A 91 -76.31 -28.15 -43.20
C LYS A 91 -76.06 -26.69 -42.81
N LYS A 92 -77.10 -25.87 -42.66
CA LYS A 92 -76.99 -24.47 -42.19
C LYS A 92 -76.46 -24.40 -40.76
N HIS A 93 -77.08 -25.13 -39.83
CA HIS A 93 -76.63 -25.16 -38.44
C HIS A 93 -75.21 -25.72 -38.30
N GLU A 94 -74.83 -26.75 -39.08
CA GLU A 94 -73.47 -27.28 -39.05
C GLU A 94 -72.43 -26.23 -39.49
N LYS A 95 -72.75 -25.41 -40.50
CA LYS A 95 -71.90 -24.30 -40.94
C LYS A 95 -71.80 -23.22 -39.86
N GLU A 96 -72.91 -22.78 -39.30
CA GLU A 96 -72.95 -21.76 -38.24
C GLU A 96 -72.16 -22.21 -37.00
N ILE A 97 -72.29 -23.48 -36.59
CA ILE A 97 -71.53 -24.04 -35.48
C ILE A 97 -70.03 -24.05 -35.81
N LYS A 98 -69.63 -24.49 -37.02
CA LYS A 98 -68.22 -24.47 -37.43
C LYS A 98 -67.64 -23.06 -37.45
N GLU A 99 -68.38 -22.09 -37.97
CA GLU A 99 -67.98 -20.68 -38.00
C GLU A 99 -67.86 -20.09 -36.59
N ALA A 100 -68.83 -20.36 -35.71
CA ALA A 100 -68.79 -19.94 -34.31
C ALA A 100 -67.60 -20.56 -33.56
N VAL A 101 -67.32 -21.86 -33.78
CA VAL A 101 -66.16 -22.55 -33.20
C VAL A 101 -64.85 -21.97 -33.70
N ILE A 102 -64.72 -21.69 -35.00
CA ILE A 102 -63.52 -21.06 -35.57
C ILE A 102 -63.34 -19.66 -34.97
N LYS A 103 -64.40 -18.85 -34.95
CA LYS A 103 -64.36 -17.48 -34.41
C LYS A 103 -63.93 -17.48 -32.94
N THR A 104 -64.60 -18.25 -32.10
CA THR A 104 -64.26 -18.37 -30.67
C THR A 104 -62.84 -18.88 -30.44
N LYS A 105 -62.38 -19.87 -31.22
CA LYS A 105 -61.00 -20.35 -31.15
C LYS A 105 -60.00 -19.25 -31.51
N THR A 106 -60.25 -18.47 -32.56
CA THR A 106 -59.35 -17.37 -32.95
C THR A 106 -59.33 -16.23 -31.94
N GLU A 107 -60.48 -15.89 -31.35
CA GLU A 107 -60.57 -14.88 -30.29
C GLU A 107 -59.84 -15.33 -29.03
N MET A 108 -60.01 -16.59 -28.64
CA MET A 108 -59.31 -17.18 -27.51
C MET A 108 -57.78 -17.22 -27.73
N GLN A 109 -57.33 -17.61 -28.93
CA GLN A 109 -55.91 -17.57 -29.29
C GLN A 109 -55.34 -16.15 -29.21
N LYS A 110 -56.03 -15.15 -29.78
CA LYS A 110 -55.63 -13.74 -29.69
C LYS A 110 -55.56 -13.24 -28.24
N TYR A 111 -56.52 -13.64 -27.41
CA TYR A 111 -56.52 -13.29 -25.99
C TYR A 111 -55.29 -13.87 -25.27
N LEU A 112 -55.02 -15.16 -25.48
CA LEU A 112 -53.85 -15.83 -24.90
C LEU A 112 -52.53 -15.20 -25.36
N GLU A 113 -52.39 -14.88 -26.65
CA GLU A 113 -51.22 -14.17 -27.16
C GLU A 113 -51.03 -12.79 -26.53
N ASN A 114 -52.13 -12.07 -26.29
CA ASN A 114 -52.09 -10.74 -25.68
C ASN A 114 -51.75 -10.78 -24.18
N GLU A 115 -52.24 -11.78 -23.44
CA GLU A 115 -51.81 -12.01 -22.05
C GLU A 115 -50.34 -12.42 -22.00
N LEU A 116 -49.91 -13.36 -22.85
CA LEU A 116 -48.52 -13.79 -22.92
C LEU A 116 -47.57 -12.62 -23.23
N LYS A 117 -47.94 -11.74 -24.17
CA LYS A 117 -47.17 -10.51 -24.47
C LYS A 117 -47.11 -9.55 -23.29
N ARG A 118 -48.19 -9.43 -22.51
CA ARG A 118 -48.22 -8.57 -21.31
C ARG A 118 -47.31 -9.14 -20.22
N GLU A 119 -47.39 -10.43 -19.95
CA GLU A 119 -46.52 -11.10 -18.97
C GLU A 119 -45.04 -11.06 -19.39
N SER A 120 -44.73 -11.32 -20.67
CA SER A 120 -43.36 -11.23 -21.20
C SER A 120 -42.78 -9.82 -21.02
N LYS A 121 -43.52 -8.78 -21.41
CA LYS A 121 -43.09 -7.38 -21.21
C LYS A 121 -42.88 -7.04 -19.74
N ALA A 122 -43.78 -7.48 -18.86
CA ALA A 122 -43.63 -7.25 -17.43
C ALA A 122 -42.40 -7.98 -16.86
N ALA A 123 -42.11 -9.21 -17.33
CA ALA A 123 -40.92 -9.96 -16.94
C ALA A 123 -39.63 -9.28 -17.44
N GLU A 124 -39.61 -8.83 -18.69
CA GLU A 124 -38.49 -8.08 -19.28
C GLU A 124 -38.22 -6.79 -18.51
N GLN A 125 -39.26 -6.02 -18.15
CA GLN A 125 -39.10 -4.81 -17.34
C GLN A 125 -38.53 -5.11 -15.95
N ARG A 126 -39.03 -6.15 -15.28
CA ARG A 126 -38.48 -6.59 -13.99
C ARG A 126 -37.02 -7.00 -14.11
N MET A 127 -36.66 -7.72 -15.17
CA MET A 127 -35.30 -8.14 -15.43
C MET A 127 -34.38 -6.95 -15.77
N ALA A 128 -34.84 -6.03 -16.61
CA ALA A 128 -34.11 -4.81 -16.98
C ALA A 128 -33.81 -3.96 -15.75
N HIS A 129 -34.79 -3.74 -14.87
CA HIS A 129 -34.58 -3.01 -13.63
C HIS A 129 -33.57 -3.71 -12.70
N LYS A 130 -33.64 -5.04 -12.57
CA LYS A 130 -32.65 -5.82 -11.80
C LYS A 130 -31.24 -5.69 -12.38
N LEU A 131 -31.10 -5.82 -13.70
CA LEU A 131 -29.82 -5.67 -14.40
C LEU A 131 -29.25 -4.26 -14.20
N GLN A 132 -30.08 -3.22 -14.35
CA GLN A 132 -29.65 -1.84 -14.13
C GLN A 132 -29.14 -1.60 -12.71
N ARG A 133 -29.82 -2.16 -11.69
CA ARG A 133 -29.36 -2.09 -10.30
C ARG A 133 -27.99 -2.76 -10.11
N VAL A 134 -27.82 -3.98 -10.61
CA VAL A 134 -26.55 -4.71 -10.51
C VAL A 134 -25.42 -3.97 -11.24
N LEU A 135 -25.71 -3.39 -12.41
CA LEU A 135 -24.74 -2.58 -13.15
C LEU A 135 -24.31 -1.33 -12.37
N MET A 136 -25.25 -0.67 -11.69
CA MET A 136 -24.95 0.48 -10.82
C MET A 136 -24.09 0.06 -9.61
N GLU A 137 -24.46 -1.03 -8.94
CA GLU A 137 -23.70 -1.57 -7.80
C GLU A 137 -22.27 -1.95 -8.23
N CYS A 138 -22.10 -2.66 -9.34
CA CYS A 138 -20.79 -2.99 -9.91
C CYS A 138 -19.99 -1.75 -10.32
N ALA A 139 -20.63 -0.72 -10.88
CA ALA A 139 -19.96 0.54 -11.20
C ALA A 139 -19.44 1.24 -9.94
N LEU A 140 -20.23 1.25 -8.85
CA LEU A 140 -19.82 1.81 -7.56
C LEU A 140 -18.66 1.03 -6.94
N GLU A 141 -18.74 -0.30 -6.93
CA GLU A 141 -17.66 -1.18 -6.44
C GLU A 141 -16.38 -0.97 -7.24
N LYS A 142 -16.46 -0.87 -8.56
CA LYS A 142 -15.31 -0.56 -9.43
C LYS A 142 -14.72 0.80 -9.08
N MET A 143 -15.54 1.83 -8.87
CA MET A 143 -15.05 3.16 -8.48
C MET A 143 -14.34 3.12 -7.13
N GLN A 144 -14.88 2.42 -6.15
CA GLN A 144 -14.26 2.24 -4.83
C GLN A 144 -12.94 1.48 -4.93
N ALA A 145 -12.90 0.35 -5.63
CA ALA A 145 -11.68 -0.43 -5.84
C ALA A 145 -10.57 0.38 -6.53
N VAL A 146 -10.93 1.18 -7.55
CA VAL A 146 -9.96 2.08 -8.21
C VAL A 146 -9.50 3.21 -7.28
N ALA A 147 -10.39 3.77 -6.47
CA ALA A 147 -10.03 4.80 -5.50
C ALA A 147 -9.07 4.27 -4.43
N ASP A 148 -9.33 3.07 -3.91
CA ASP A 148 -8.50 2.41 -2.91
C ASP A 148 -7.12 2.03 -3.49
N ALA A 149 -7.08 1.47 -4.71
CA ALA A 149 -5.84 1.18 -5.41
C ALA A 149 -5.00 2.46 -5.62
N ARG A 150 -5.61 3.55 -6.11
CA ARG A 150 -4.93 4.85 -6.28
C ARG A 150 -4.43 5.43 -4.95
N LYS A 151 -5.17 5.24 -3.86
CA LYS A 151 -4.75 5.69 -2.52
C LYS A 151 -3.53 4.90 -2.05
N GLN A 152 -3.51 3.59 -2.24
CA GLN A 152 -2.37 2.74 -1.93
C GLN A 152 -1.14 3.10 -2.78
N GLU A 153 -1.31 3.29 -4.09
CA GLU A 153 -0.24 3.75 -4.99
C GLU A 153 0.35 5.09 -4.53
N ARG A 154 -0.50 6.07 -4.19
CA ARG A 154 -0.05 7.37 -3.65
C ARG A 154 0.70 7.21 -2.34
N GLN A 155 0.23 6.34 -1.44
CA GLN A 155 0.92 6.06 -0.18
C GLN A 155 2.30 5.46 -0.43
N ILE A 156 2.40 4.43 -1.27
CA ILE A 156 3.67 3.79 -1.64
C ILE A 156 4.60 4.79 -2.31
N ALA A 157 4.12 5.58 -3.26
CA ALA A 157 4.90 6.62 -3.93
C ALA A 157 5.40 7.69 -2.93
N SER A 158 4.54 8.15 -2.02
CA SER A 158 4.93 9.13 -0.99
C SER A 158 5.97 8.56 -0.01
N GLN A 159 5.83 7.28 0.38
CA GLN A 159 6.78 6.61 1.25
C GLN A 159 8.12 6.37 0.54
N ALA A 160 8.11 5.98 -0.74
CA ALA A 160 9.31 5.82 -1.54
C ALA A 160 10.05 7.16 -1.71
N MET A 161 9.31 8.25 -1.99
CA MET A 161 9.88 9.59 -2.06
C MET A 161 10.45 10.03 -0.70
N ALA A 162 9.71 9.83 0.40
CA ALA A 162 10.17 10.16 1.74
C ALA A 162 11.45 9.40 2.10
N LYS A 163 11.53 8.08 1.82
CA LYS A 163 12.73 7.28 2.01
C LYS A 163 13.91 7.83 1.22
N LYS A 164 13.71 8.13 -0.06
CA LYS A 164 14.76 8.71 -0.91
C LYS A 164 15.24 10.06 -0.38
N TYR A 165 14.35 10.93 0.09
CA TYR A 165 14.73 12.20 0.72
C TYR A 165 15.52 11.98 2.02
N THR A 166 15.11 11.03 2.86
CA THR A 166 15.85 10.71 4.09
C THR A 166 17.24 10.13 3.80
N GLU A 167 17.36 9.28 2.78
CA GLU A 167 18.66 8.75 2.33
C GLU A 167 19.57 9.86 1.82
N GLN A 168 19.06 10.76 0.97
CA GLN A 168 19.82 11.91 0.49
C GLN A 168 20.26 12.85 1.63
N LEU A 169 19.40 13.07 2.63
CA LEU A 169 19.77 13.85 3.82
C LEU A 169 20.86 13.17 4.65
N LEU A 170 20.80 11.85 4.80
CA LEU A 170 21.84 11.08 5.48
C LEU A 170 23.16 11.13 4.73
N GLU A 171 23.16 10.93 3.41
CA GLU A 171 24.34 11.03 2.55
C GLU A 171 24.96 12.43 2.60
N ALA A 172 24.14 13.48 2.48
CA ALA A 172 24.60 14.86 2.61
C ALA A 172 25.17 15.16 4.01
N GLY A 173 24.55 14.59 5.06
CA GLY A 173 25.03 14.69 6.43
C GLY A 173 26.39 14.00 6.63
N ILE A 174 26.57 12.80 6.08
CA ILE A 174 27.85 12.08 6.11
C ILE A 174 28.94 12.89 5.40
N LEU A 175 28.66 13.37 4.18
CA LEU A 175 29.61 14.18 3.41
C LEU A 175 29.99 15.48 4.14
N ALA A 176 29.02 16.18 4.70
CA ALA A 176 29.25 17.40 5.46
C ALA A 176 30.12 17.11 6.70
N ASN A 177 29.83 16.05 7.44
CA ASN A 177 30.65 15.64 8.58
C ASN A 177 32.08 15.27 8.18
N GLU A 178 32.29 14.55 7.08
CA GLU A 178 33.62 14.23 6.59
C GLU A 178 34.43 15.48 6.22
N ILE A 179 33.78 16.46 5.58
CA ILE A 179 34.41 17.75 5.26
C ILE A 179 34.74 18.51 6.54
N HIS A 180 33.81 18.59 7.49
CA HIS A 180 34.04 19.23 8.77
C HIS A 180 35.17 18.58 9.54
N GLN A 181 35.21 17.25 9.62
CA GLN A 181 36.28 16.52 10.29
C GLN A 181 37.65 16.81 9.65
N LYS A 182 37.75 16.74 8.31
CA LYS A 182 38.99 17.09 7.59
C LYS A 182 39.44 18.53 7.86
N ASN A 183 38.50 19.47 7.90
CA ASN A 183 38.78 20.87 8.20
C ASN A 183 39.25 21.06 9.64
N VAL A 184 38.62 20.40 10.61
CA VAL A 184 39.02 20.42 12.02
C VAL A 184 40.42 19.80 12.20
N ASP A 185 40.69 18.67 11.57
CA ASP A 185 42.00 18.01 11.63
C ASP A 185 43.09 18.89 11.03
N LYS A 186 42.81 19.55 9.91
CA LYS A 186 43.73 20.51 9.28
C LYS A 186 44.00 21.71 10.19
N LEU A 187 42.95 22.31 10.75
CA LEU A 187 43.06 23.45 11.66
C LEU A 187 43.84 23.07 12.93
N THR A 188 43.62 21.87 13.45
CA THR A 188 44.34 21.35 14.63
C THR A 188 45.83 21.23 14.35
N LYS A 189 46.22 20.71 13.17
CA LYS A 189 47.62 20.64 12.75
C LYS A 189 48.26 22.01 12.57
N GLU A 190 47.56 22.94 11.94
CA GLU A 190 48.02 24.33 11.76
C GLU A 190 48.24 25.02 13.10
N LYS A 191 47.27 24.92 14.03
CA LYS A 191 47.38 25.51 15.36
C LYS A 191 48.48 24.86 16.20
N HIS A 192 48.68 23.56 16.08
CA HIS A 192 49.78 22.88 16.76
C HIS A 192 51.15 23.37 16.23
N TYR A 193 51.26 23.58 14.92
CA TYR A 193 52.47 24.14 14.30
C TYR A 193 52.73 25.59 14.74
N GLU A 194 51.71 26.45 14.71
CA GLU A 194 51.82 27.83 15.22
C GLU A 194 52.24 27.85 16.70
N MET A 195 51.65 26.99 17.54
CA MET A 195 52.01 26.85 18.95
C MET A 195 53.46 26.39 19.12
N SER A 196 53.91 25.41 18.34
CA SER A 196 55.29 24.93 18.39
C SER A 196 56.29 26.02 18.02
N ILE A 197 55.99 26.85 17.01
CA ILE A 197 56.82 28.01 16.66
C ILE A 197 56.86 29.01 17.81
N ALA A 198 55.70 29.39 18.36
CA ALA A 198 55.63 30.34 19.46
C ALA A 198 56.42 29.86 20.68
N MET A 199 56.28 28.58 21.04
CA MET A 199 57.03 27.95 22.13
C MET A 199 58.54 27.97 21.89
N ASN A 200 58.99 27.66 20.67
CA ASN A 200 60.41 27.73 20.32
C ASN A 200 60.96 29.17 20.41
N ILE A 201 60.19 30.17 19.96
CA ILE A 201 60.57 31.59 20.06
C ILE A 201 60.71 31.98 21.54
N THR A 202 59.68 31.75 22.35
CA THR A 202 59.71 32.08 23.79
C THR A 202 60.82 31.35 24.52
N GLN A 203 61.08 30.07 24.20
CA GLN A 203 62.19 29.32 24.79
C GLN A 203 63.54 29.95 24.45
N LYS A 204 63.74 30.36 23.18
CA LYS A 204 64.97 31.01 22.73
C LYS A 204 65.15 32.39 23.36
N GLU A 205 64.08 33.18 23.46
CA GLU A 205 64.11 34.49 24.14
C GLU A 205 64.49 34.34 25.61
N ASN A 206 63.87 33.38 26.32
CA ASN A 206 64.21 33.08 27.72
C ASN A 206 65.67 32.63 27.88
N GLN A 207 66.18 31.79 26.97
CA GLN A 207 67.59 31.39 26.97
C GLN A 207 68.52 32.60 26.75
N GLN A 208 68.20 33.47 25.79
CA GLN A 208 68.97 34.67 25.52
C GLN A 208 68.94 35.66 26.70
N GLU A 209 67.79 35.80 27.36
CA GLU A 209 67.67 36.64 28.56
C GLU A 209 68.46 36.07 29.73
N ALA A 210 68.40 34.76 29.97
CA ALA A 210 69.22 34.10 30.97
C ALA A 210 70.74 34.24 30.68
N GLU A 211 71.16 34.12 29.42
CA GLU A 211 72.55 34.36 29.02
C GLU A 211 72.99 35.81 29.24
N LYS A 212 72.11 36.79 28.95
CA LYS A 212 72.39 38.20 29.23
C LYS A 212 72.58 38.44 30.72
N LEU A 213 71.66 37.94 31.55
CA LEU A 213 71.75 38.05 33.01
C LEU A 213 73.01 37.37 33.55
N LEU A 214 73.40 36.21 33.01
CA LEU A 214 74.65 35.54 33.36
C LEU A 214 75.88 36.38 33.01
N LYS A 215 75.92 36.98 31.82
CA LYS A 215 77.03 37.86 31.39
C LYS A 215 77.11 39.12 32.24
N GLU A 216 75.97 39.75 32.55
CA GLU A 216 75.91 40.90 33.44
C GLU A 216 76.42 40.54 34.83
N ALA A 217 75.96 39.41 35.39
CA ALA A 217 76.46 38.90 36.66
C ALA A 217 77.97 38.64 36.61
N GLU A 218 78.48 38.01 35.55
CA GLU A 218 79.91 37.74 35.37
C GLU A 218 80.74 39.03 35.33
N ILE A 219 80.31 40.05 34.59
CA ILE A 219 80.98 41.36 34.55
C ILE A 219 81.02 41.98 35.95
N THR A 220 79.91 41.96 36.68
CA THR A 220 79.87 42.51 38.05
C THR A 220 80.77 41.72 39.01
N HIS A 221 80.83 40.40 38.87
CA HIS A 221 81.72 39.54 39.65
C HIS A 221 83.19 39.79 39.32
N GLN A 222 83.55 39.92 38.04
CA GLN A 222 84.91 40.24 37.61
C GLN A 222 85.36 41.62 38.12
N ALA A 223 84.47 42.63 38.11
CA ALA A 223 84.75 43.94 38.67
C ALA A 223 85.04 43.85 40.19
N LYS A 224 84.18 43.17 40.95
CA LYS A 224 84.38 42.93 42.39
C LYS A 224 85.68 42.17 42.67
N TYR A 225 85.99 41.15 41.87
CA TYR A 225 87.24 40.41 42.00
C TYR A 225 88.46 41.31 41.75
N GLY A 226 88.40 42.19 40.74
CA GLY A 226 89.43 43.20 40.48
C GLY A 226 89.64 44.17 41.65
N GLU A 227 88.57 44.66 42.26
CA GLU A 227 88.63 45.49 43.47
C GLU A 227 89.33 44.76 44.64
N VAL A 228 88.91 43.51 44.91
CA VAL A 228 89.54 42.69 45.96
C VAL A 228 91.02 42.44 45.66
N MET A 229 91.38 42.12 44.41
CA MET A 229 92.77 41.88 44.01
C MET A 229 93.64 43.13 44.15
N THR A 230 93.12 44.32 43.84
CA THR A 230 93.86 45.57 44.03
C THR A 230 94.07 45.88 45.52
N SER A 231 93.03 45.69 46.35
CA SER A 231 93.15 45.80 47.81
C SER A 231 94.17 44.80 48.38
N MET A 232 94.13 43.54 47.94
CA MET A 232 95.08 42.50 48.35
C MET A 232 96.52 42.92 48.00
N ARG A 233 96.80 43.35 46.76
CA ARG A 233 98.13 43.83 46.37
C ARG A 233 98.61 45.02 47.19
N GLN A 234 97.70 45.95 47.54
CA GLN A 234 98.03 47.06 48.42
C GLN A 234 98.43 46.57 49.82
N THR A 235 97.67 45.64 50.39
CA THR A 235 98.00 45.05 51.69
C THR A 235 99.30 44.24 51.64
N GLU A 236 99.54 43.49 50.57
CA GLU A 236 100.80 42.77 50.36
C GLU A 236 101.99 43.73 50.25
N ALA A 237 101.85 44.84 49.51
CA ALA A 237 102.89 45.86 49.42
C ALA A 237 103.15 46.51 50.79
N GLN A 238 102.11 46.77 51.58
CA GLN A 238 102.26 47.24 52.96
C GLN A 238 102.99 46.22 53.84
N VAL A 239 102.64 44.94 53.75
CA VAL A 239 103.32 43.85 54.45
C VAL A 239 104.79 43.77 54.03
N GLN A 240 105.11 43.90 52.74
CA GLN A 240 106.50 43.92 52.28
C GLN A 240 107.30 45.08 52.86
N ILE A 241 106.72 46.30 52.90
CA ILE A 241 107.36 47.46 53.52
C ILE A 241 107.61 47.22 55.01
N LEU A 242 106.60 46.72 55.73
CA LEU A 242 106.73 46.39 57.16
C LEU A 242 107.79 45.33 57.39
N THR A 243 107.85 44.29 56.57
CA THR A 243 108.88 43.24 56.64
C THR A 243 110.28 43.85 56.43
N GLN A 244 110.47 44.72 55.44
CA GLN A 244 111.75 45.37 55.18
C GLN A 244 112.18 46.32 56.32
N GLN A 245 111.23 47.03 56.93
CA GLN A 245 111.48 47.81 58.13
C GLN A 245 111.90 46.92 59.30
N LEU A 246 111.23 45.79 59.48
CA LEU A 246 111.55 44.83 60.53
C LEU A 246 112.95 44.22 60.33
N GLU A 247 113.32 43.88 59.09
CA GLU A 247 114.67 43.41 58.72
C GLU A 247 115.74 44.46 59.04
N SER A 248 115.50 45.73 58.70
CA SER A 248 116.42 46.84 59.00
C SER A 248 116.58 47.06 60.50
N MET A 249 115.47 47.04 61.24
CA MET A 249 115.47 47.11 62.71
C MET A 249 116.17 45.91 63.35
N THR A 250 116.02 44.72 62.77
CA THR A 250 116.69 43.50 63.22
C THR A 250 118.19 43.58 62.97
N ALA A 251 118.63 44.03 61.79
CA ALA A 251 120.06 44.24 61.50
C ALA A 251 120.67 45.32 62.40
N TRP A 252 119.95 46.41 62.67
CA TRP A 252 120.41 47.44 63.61
C TRP A 252 120.54 46.89 65.03
N LYS A 253 119.54 46.11 65.47
CA LYS A 253 119.59 45.39 66.74
C LYS A 253 120.80 44.45 66.80
N ASP A 254 121.05 43.66 65.75
CA ASP A 254 122.18 42.71 65.70
C ASP A 254 123.53 43.44 65.70
N ASN A 255 123.66 44.57 65.00
CA ASN A 255 124.86 45.41 65.06
C ASN A 255 125.11 45.94 66.47
N LEU A 256 124.08 46.48 67.13
CA LEU A 256 124.18 46.92 68.52
C LEU A 256 124.50 45.76 69.47
N GLU A 257 123.92 44.59 69.26
CA GLU A 257 124.27 43.39 70.02
C GLU A 257 125.74 43.01 69.82
N THR A 258 126.29 43.20 68.61
CA THR A 258 127.69 42.95 68.29
C THR A 258 128.61 43.97 68.98
N GLU A 259 128.30 45.27 68.92
CA GLU A 259 129.05 46.32 69.64
C GLU A 259 129.03 46.12 71.16
N ILE A 260 127.88 45.73 71.71
CA ILE A 260 127.77 45.38 73.14
C ILE A 260 128.65 44.17 73.48
N GLU A 261 128.75 43.19 72.58
CA GLU A 261 129.62 42.03 72.78
C GLU A 261 131.12 42.39 72.64
N GLU A 262 131.49 43.26 71.70
CA GLU A 262 132.86 43.76 71.55
C GLU A 262 133.31 44.62 72.74
N THR A 263 132.44 45.51 73.23
CA THR A 263 132.69 46.29 74.44
C THR A 263 132.81 45.37 75.65
N ARG A 264 131.93 44.37 75.78
CA ARG A 264 132.07 43.32 76.82
C ARG A 264 133.43 42.62 76.73
N GLN A 265 133.85 42.15 75.55
CA GLN A 265 135.14 41.49 75.38
C GLN A 265 136.32 42.41 75.73
N SER A 266 136.22 43.70 75.39
CA SER A 266 137.21 44.71 75.76
C SER A 266 137.28 44.94 77.27
N PHE A 267 136.14 45.03 77.95
CA PHE A 267 136.07 45.11 79.41
C PHE A 267 136.63 43.85 80.06
N GLN A 268 136.31 42.68 79.53
CA GLN A 268 136.83 41.41 80.03
C GLN A 268 138.36 41.36 79.88
N SER A 269 138.90 41.75 78.73
CA SER A 269 140.35 41.87 78.49
C SER A 269 141.02 42.86 79.44
N TYR A 270 140.40 44.03 79.69
CA TYR A 270 140.90 44.99 80.69
C TYR A 270 140.93 44.40 82.11
N ILE A 271 139.86 43.69 82.51
CA ILE A 271 139.79 43.03 83.82
C ILE A 271 140.88 41.97 83.93
N ASP A 272 141.06 41.14 82.91
CA ASP A 272 142.06 40.08 82.88
C ASP A 272 143.50 40.64 82.95
N ILE A 273 143.77 41.78 82.31
CA ILE A 273 145.08 42.48 82.38
C ILE A 273 145.30 43.14 83.75
N THR A 274 144.29 43.84 84.28
CA THR A 274 144.43 44.67 85.48
C THR A 274 144.39 43.84 86.76
N PHE A 275 143.68 42.71 86.73
CA PHE A 275 143.48 41.83 87.87
C PHE A 275 143.73 40.35 87.49
N PRO A 276 144.99 39.95 87.24
CA PRO A 276 145.32 38.58 86.82
C PRO A 276 145.06 37.49 87.89
N LYS A 277 144.61 37.87 89.09
CA LYS A 277 144.18 36.95 90.17
C LYS A 277 142.69 36.60 90.11
N LEU A 278 141.88 37.29 89.30
CA LEU A 278 140.48 36.94 89.06
C LEU A 278 140.41 35.80 88.05
N THR A 279 139.73 34.71 88.38
CA THR A 279 139.49 33.60 87.43
C THR A 279 138.41 33.99 86.42
N SER A 280 138.58 33.58 85.16
CA SER A 280 137.64 33.84 84.06
C SER A 280 136.19 33.51 84.48
N GLY A 281 135.28 34.49 84.34
CA GLY A 281 133.86 34.38 84.71
C GLY A 281 133.45 35.01 86.06
N GLN A 282 134.39 35.37 86.95
CA GLN A 282 134.04 36.02 88.23
C GLN A 282 133.52 37.46 88.07
N ALA A 283 133.77 38.12 86.93
CA ALA A 283 133.33 39.48 86.65
C ALA A 283 132.07 39.56 85.77
N ASP A 284 131.48 38.41 85.39
CA ASP A 284 130.36 38.34 84.45
C ASP A 284 129.06 38.98 84.98
N PHE A 285 128.97 39.24 86.29
CA PHE A 285 127.84 39.95 86.89
C PHE A 285 127.81 41.45 86.54
N ILE A 286 128.94 42.05 86.15
CA ILE A 286 129.05 43.49 85.84
C ILE A 286 128.27 43.81 84.55
N LEU A 287 128.24 42.87 83.60
CA LEU A 287 127.45 42.94 82.38
C LEU A 287 126.74 41.60 82.16
N PRO A 288 125.47 41.41 82.55
CA PRO A 288 124.75 40.14 82.35
C PRO A 288 124.54 39.80 80.86
N PHE A 289 124.60 38.52 80.49
CA PHE A 289 124.27 38.08 79.12
C PHE A 289 122.78 38.29 78.82
N ARG A 290 122.45 38.87 77.66
CA ARG A 290 121.08 38.84 77.13
C ARG A 290 120.85 37.53 76.37
N LYS A 291 119.68 36.93 76.55
CA LYS A 291 119.25 35.78 75.73
C LYS A 291 119.00 36.27 74.29
N ARG A 292 119.80 35.84 73.32
CA ARG A 292 119.42 35.97 71.91
C ARG A 292 118.11 35.22 71.71
N LEU A 293 117.14 35.85 71.06
CA LEU A 293 115.97 35.13 70.58
C LEU A 293 116.43 34.23 69.45
N GLU A 294 116.53 32.93 69.71
CA GLU A 294 116.56 31.93 68.64
C GLU A 294 115.19 31.94 67.98
N ASN A 295 115.10 32.51 66.78
CA ASN A 295 113.93 32.30 65.93
C ASN A 295 113.90 30.81 65.59
N ARG A 296 113.01 30.05 66.26
CA ARG A 296 112.68 28.70 65.82
C ARG A 296 112.17 28.80 64.40
N ASP A 297 112.93 28.21 63.47
CA ASP A 297 112.48 27.89 62.13
C ASP A 297 111.13 27.16 62.20
N THR A 298 110.03 27.87 61.91
CA THR A 298 108.78 27.21 61.55
C THR A 298 108.93 26.71 60.12
N LYS A 299 109.37 25.45 60.05
CA LYS A 299 109.20 24.56 58.91
C LYS A 299 107.75 24.60 58.40
N LYS A 300 107.66 24.64 57.08
CA LYS A 300 106.55 24.20 56.21
C LYS A 300 105.61 23.18 56.87
N GLU A 301 104.31 23.44 56.79
CA GLU A 301 103.34 22.41 56.44
C GLU A 301 102.70 22.82 55.11
N ALA A 302 103.07 22.05 54.09
CA ALA A 302 102.27 21.88 52.90
C ALA A 302 101.11 20.92 53.23
N THR A 303 100.12 20.94 52.35
CA THR A 303 99.05 19.95 52.14
C THR A 303 97.98 19.85 53.22
N ASP A 304 96.76 20.31 52.88
CA ASP A 304 95.69 19.35 52.57
C ASP A 304 94.55 19.99 51.78
N ASN A 305 94.30 19.39 50.62
CA ASN A 305 93.05 19.45 49.88
C ASN A 305 92.37 18.10 50.14
N PRO A 306 91.11 18.07 50.59
CA PRO A 306 90.25 16.97 50.21
C PRO A 306 88.91 17.46 49.63
N GLU A 307 88.67 16.98 48.42
CA GLU A 307 87.46 16.26 48.04
C GLU A 307 86.08 16.91 48.25
N ASN A 308 85.49 17.29 47.11
CA ASN A 308 84.33 16.59 46.56
C ASN A 308 83.11 16.44 47.50
N VAL A 309 82.34 17.52 47.67
CA VAL A 309 80.95 17.42 48.17
C VAL A 309 80.03 17.04 47.01
N GLN A 310 79.88 15.75 46.82
CA GLN A 310 78.81 15.17 46.03
C GLN A 310 77.55 15.10 46.90
N LEU A 311 76.72 16.15 46.87
CA LEU A 311 75.37 16.11 47.43
C LEU A 311 74.38 15.69 46.33
N ARG A 312 74.03 14.40 46.39
CA ARG A 312 72.82 13.83 45.79
C ARG A 312 71.59 14.21 46.65
N ILE A 313 70.41 14.02 46.04
CA ILE A 313 69.04 13.96 46.60
C ILE A 313 68.45 15.36 46.95
N ASN A 314 67.42 15.90 46.26
CA ASN A 314 66.07 15.33 46.16
C ASN A 314 65.35 15.59 44.83
N SER A 315 64.76 14.50 44.35
CA SER A 315 63.61 14.41 43.47
C SER A 315 62.37 15.11 44.04
N SER A 316 61.76 15.98 43.24
CA SER A 316 60.31 16.17 43.06
C SER A 316 60.09 16.87 41.72
#